data_AF-A0A3N9WUF3-F1
#
_entry.id   AF-A0A3N9WUF3-F1
#
_cell.length_a   1.000
_cell.length_b   1.000
_cell.length_c   1.000
_cell.angle_alpha   90.00
_cell.angle_beta   90.00
_cell.angle_gamma   90.00
#
_symmetry.space_group_name_H-M   'P 1'
#
loop_
_entity.id
_entity.type
_entity.pdbx_description
1 polymer ?
#
loop_
_entity_poly.entity_id
_entity_poly.type
_entity_poly.pdbx_seq_one_letter_code
_entity_poly.pdbx_strand_id
1 'polypeptide(L)'
;MVKGWHGWFGTFNGVVLITVIVLPLAVLAVWALARRRRAAGTTSAWRTSLADVGIVYGTIPWVWMIMLPGDQAGAVPGRVTVVPLRDLFTIFSDGGPLTATVQVVGNLLVFAALGFFAPLRFPALASVPRVLALAAGCSVLVETAQYVLRLDRVSSVDDVLLNAAGAGLAALASRRWWRDTPDTPTDRRPQPAPAAGC
;
A
#
# COMPACT_ATOMS: atom_id res chain seq x y z
N MET A 1 18.75 17.34 12.96
CA MET A 1 18.49 18.54 12.14
C MET A 1 18.57 18.15 10.67
N VAL A 2 17.52 18.42 9.90
CA VAL A 2 17.49 18.20 8.44
C VAL A 2 18.27 19.34 7.78
N LYS A 3 19.51 19.09 7.33
CA LYS A 3 20.33 20.08 6.60
C LYS A 3 20.76 19.51 5.24
N GLY A 4 20.59 20.29 4.18
CA GLY A 4 20.97 19.91 2.80
C GLY A 4 20.03 18.90 2.13
N TRP A 5 20.23 18.68 0.82
CA TRP A 5 19.41 17.77 -0.01
C TRP A 5 19.34 16.34 0.55
N HIS A 6 20.44 15.85 1.11
CA HIS A 6 20.52 14.52 1.72
C HIS A 6 19.67 14.41 2.99
N GLY A 7 19.56 15.50 3.78
CA GLY A 7 18.69 15.52 4.95
C GLY A 7 17.21 15.36 4.57
N TRP A 8 16.78 16.05 3.51
CA TRP A 8 15.38 16.06 3.09
C TRP A 8 14.96 14.75 2.41
N PHE A 9 15.80 14.20 1.54
CA PHE A 9 15.43 13.05 0.70
C PHE A 9 16.07 11.72 1.11
N GLY A 10 17.11 11.77 1.94
CA GLY A 10 17.91 10.60 2.34
C GLY A 10 17.69 10.15 3.79
N THR A 11 16.78 10.79 4.54
CA THR A 11 16.53 10.44 5.95
C THR A 11 15.06 10.17 6.22
N PHE A 12 14.78 9.27 7.17
CA PHE A 12 13.42 8.99 7.63
C PHE A 12 12.66 10.27 8.02
N ASN A 13 13.31 11.14 8.81
CA ASN A 13 12.70 12.40 9.25
C ASN A 13 12.39 13.33 8.07
N GLY A 14 13.26 13.39 7.06
CA GLY A 14 13.04 14.16 5.84
C GLY A 14 11.82 13.65 5.06
N VAL A 15 11.74 12.33 4.84
CA VAL A 15 10.61 11.71 4.14
C VAL A 15 9.30 11.93 4.88
N VAL A 16 9.28 11.76 6.21
CA VAL A 16 8.09 12.02 7.04
C VAL A 16 7.66 13.48 6.92
N LEU A 17 8.60 14.42 7.03
CA LEU A 17 8.32 15.85 6.91
C LEU A 17 7.75 16.21 5.55
N ILE A 18 8.35 15.69 4.46
CA ILE A 18 7.85 15.89 3.09
C ILE A 18 6.43 15.33 2.96
N THR A 19 6.19 14.13 3.48
CA THR A 19 4.87 13.49 3.44
C THR A 19 3.83 14.39 4.10
N VAL A 20 4.10 14.89 5.31
CA VAL A 20 3.21 15.83 6.01
C VAL A 20 3.00 17.13 5.22
N ILE A 21 4.06 17.69 4.64
CA ILE A 21 3.97 18.92 3.81
C ILE A 21 3.13 18.69 2.54
N VAL A 22 3.18 17.50 1.96
CA VAL A 22 2.44 17.15 0.74
C VAL A 22 0.98 16.77 1.04
N LEU A 23 0.61 16.50 2.29
CA LEU A 23 -0.76 16.15 2.68
C LEU A 23 -1.82 17.14 2.15
N PRO A 24 -1.67 18.48 2.28
CA PRO A 24 -2.65 19.43 1.74
C PRO A 24 -2.76 19.33 0.21
N LEU A 25 -1.65 19.09 -0.49
CA LEU A 25 -1.65 18.89 -1.94
C LEU A 25 -2.38 17.60 -2.33
N ALA A 26 -2.22 16.52 -1.56
CA ALA A 26 -2.95 15.28 -1.76
C ALA A 26 -4.47 15.49 -1.59
N VAL A 27 -4.87 16.23 -0.56
CA VAL A 27 -6.28 16.60 -0.33
C VAL A 27 -6.84 17.44 -1.48
N LEU A 28 -6.09 18.43 -1.94
CA LEU A 28 -6.46 19.25 -3.10
C LEU A 28 -6.55 18.42 -4.38
N ALA A 29 -5.66 17.45 -4.58
CA ALA A 29 -5.69 16.54 -5.71
C ALA A 29 -6.96 15.66 -5.70
N VAL A 30 -7.34 15.11 -4.55
CA VAL A 30 -8.62 14.37 -4.39
C VAL A 30 -9.79 15.25 -4.80
N TRP A 31 -9.84 16.47 -4.28
CA TRP A 31 -10.90 17.42 -4.57
C TRP A 31 -10.97 17.81 -6.05
N ALA A 32 -9.83 18.13 -6.66
CA ALA A 32 -9.75 18.51 -8.06
C ALA A 32 -10.16 17.37 -8.99
N LEU A 33 -9.64 16.16 -8.74
CA LEU A 33 -10.00 14.95 -9.49
C LEU A 33 -11.47 14.60 -9.33
N ALA A 34 -12.01 14.68 -8.12
CA ALA A 34 -13.42 14.42 -7.86
C ALA A 34 -14.32 15.44 -8.56
N ARG A 35 -13.97 16.73 -8.55
CA ARG A 35 -14.71 17.76 -9.29
C ARG A 35 -14.69 17.50 -10.79
N ARG A 36 -13.52 17.19 -11.36
CA ARG A 36 -13.37 16.86 -12.79
C ARG A 36 -14.19 15.64 -13.19
N ARG A 37 -14.14 14.56 -12.40
CA ARG A 37 -14.90 13.32 -12.66
C ARG A 37 -16.40 13.50 -12.50
N ARG A 38 -16.82 14.31 -11.53
CA ARG A 38 -18.23 14.65 -11.33
C ARG A 38 -18.75 15.47 -12.52
N ALA A 39 -17.98 16.43 -13.01
CA ALA A 39 -18.31 17.18 -14.22
C ALA A 39 -18.39 16.28 -15.47
N ALA A 40 -17.59 15.20 -15.53
CA ALA A 40 -17.64 14.18 -16.56
C ALA A 40 -18.71 13.09 -16.34
N GLY A 41 -19.60 13.23 -15.36
CA GLY A 41 -20.72 12.29 -15.15
C GLY A 41 -20.37 10.97 -14.45
N THR A 42 -19.19 10.84 -13.84
CA THR A 42 -18.83 9.62 -13.08
C THR A 42 -19.62 9.52 -11.78
N THR A 43 -20.37 8.44 -11.58
CA THR A 43 -21.22 8.19 -10.39
C THR A 43 -20.44 8.11 -9.07
N SER A 44 -19.23 7.55 -9.12
CA SER A 44 -18.35 7.31 -7.97
C SER A 44 -17.13 8.25 -7.94
N ALA A 45 -17.31 9.49 -8.41
CA ALA A 45 -16.20 10.44 -8.62
C ALA A 45 -15.29 10.63 -7.37
N TRP A 46 -15.89 10.85 -6.19
CA TRP A 46 -15.14 11.05 -4.95
C TRP A 46 -14.42 9.80 -4.47
N ARG A 47 -15.12 8.65 -4.43
CA ARG A 47 -14.54 7.38 -3.97
C ARG A 47 -13.39 6.95 -4.86
N THR A 48 -13.53 7.10 -6.18
CA THR A 48 -12.48 6.76 -7.15
C THR A 48 -11.27 7.69 -6.99
N SER A 49 -11.48 9.00 -6.82
CA SER A 49 -10.38 9.96 -6.62
C SER A 49 -9.65 9.75 -5.29
N LEU A 50 -10.40 9.47 -4.22
CA LEU A 50 -9.82 9.13 -2.93
C LEU A 50 -9.00 7.85 -3.01
N ALA A 51 -9.49 6.82 -3.71
CA ALA A 51 -8.75 5.58 -3.86
C ALA A 51 -7.46 5.76 -4.69
N ASP A 52 -7.51 6.50 -5.81
CA ASP A 52 -6.32 6.78 -6.61
C ASP A 52 -5.24 7.53 -5.81
N VAL A 53 -5.61 8.64 -5.17
CA VAL A 53 -4.66 9.43 -4.38
C VAL A 53 -4.23 8.67 -3.13
N GLY A 54 -5.14 7.94 -2.49
CA GLY A 54 -4.88 7.15 -1.29
C GLY A 54 -3.88 6.03 -1.52
N ILE A 55 -3.93 5.35 -2.68
CA ILE A 55 -2.90 4.36 -3.08
C ILE A 55 -1.55 5.05 -3.21
N VAL A 56 -1.48 6.15 -3.96
CA VAL A 56 -0.21 6.83 -4.25
C VAL A 56 0.40 7.43 -2.99
N TYR A 57 -0.35 8.32 -2.33
CA TYR A 57 0.12 9.04 -1.15
C TYR A 57 0.31 8.10 0.06
N GLY A 58 -0.50 7.05 0.18
CA GLY A 58 -0.42 6.11 1.28
C GLY A 58 0.65 5.02 1.13
N THR A 59 1.19 4.78 -0.07
CA THR A 59 2.20 3.72 -0.30
C THR A 59 3.56 4.28 -0.70
N ILE A 60 3.65 5.34 -1.51
CA ILE A 60 4.94 5.87 -1.98
C ILE A 60 5.88 6.28 -0.84
N PRO A 61 5.46 7.05 0.18
CA PRO A 61 6.34 7.42 1.27
C PRO A 61 6.93 6.22 2.01
N TRP A 62 6.14 5.16 2.19
CA TRP A 62 6.60 3.94 2.85
C TRP A 62 7.61 3.19 2.00
N VAL A 63 7.33 2.99 0.71
CA VAL A 63 8.26 2.38 -0.22
C VAL A 63 9.56 3.19 -0.29
N TRP A 64 9.47 4.52 -0.29
CA TRP A 64 10.65 5.38 -0.24
C TRP A 64 11.47 5.15 1.04
N MET A 65 10.84 5.12 2.21
CA MET A 65 11.55 4.89 3.49
C MET A 65 12.29 3.55 3.53
N ILE A 66 11.72 2.48 2.95
CA ILE A 66 12.39 1.17 2.90
C ILE A 66 13.47 1.11 1.80
N MET A 67 13.38 1.95 0.77
CA MET A 67 14.43 2.14 -0.25
C MET A 67 15.57 3.07 0.20
N LEU A 68 15.46 3.72 1.37
CA LEU A 68 16.57 4.53 1.88
C LEU A 68 17.77 3.63 2.19
N PRO A 69 18.99 3.98 1.73
CA PRO A 69 20.20 3.20 1.97
C PRO A 69 20.44 3.03 3.47
N GLY A 70 20.87 1.82 3.88
CA GLY A 70 21.34 1.59 5.25
C GLY A 70 22.70 2.23 5.52
N ASP A 71 23.08 2.31 6.80
CA ASP A 71 24.32 2.96 7.26
C ASP A 71 25.61 2.33 6.69
N GLN A 72 25.54 1.12 6.10
CA GLN A 72 26.67 0.44 5.45
C GLN A 72 26.42 0.13 3.96
N ALA A 73 25.45 0.81 3.32
CA ALA A 73 25.18 0.66 1.88
C ALA A 73 26.44 0.88 1.02
N GLY A 74 26.84 -0.17 0.29
CA GLY A 74 28.03 -0.18 -0.57
C GLY A 74 29.36 -0.51 0.14
N ALA A 75 29.39 -0.65 1.47
CA ALA A 75 30.60 -0.98 2.23
C ALA A 75 30.78 -2.49 2.48
N VAL A 76 29.69 -3.26 2.49
CA VAL A 76 29.69 -4.72 2.73
C VAL A 76 28.86 -5.40 1.63
N PRO A 77 29.22 -6.61 1.16
CA PRO A 77 28.33 -7.39 0.31
C PRO A 77 27.02 -7.62 1.06
N GLY A 78 25.90 -7.13 0.50
CA GLY A 78 24.59 -7.18 1.14
C GLY A 78 24.30 -8.57 1.71
N ARG A 79 24.07 -8.63 3.02
CA ARG A 79 23.78 -9.90 3.70
C ARG A 79 22.37 -10.34 3.36
N VAL A 80 22.24 -11.44 2.63
CA VAL A 80 20.96 -12.10 2.39
C VAL A 80 20.76 -13.13 3.51
N THR A 81 19.88 -12.85 4.47
CA THR A 81 19.53 -13.83 5.51
C THR A 81 18.32 -14.64 5.01
N VAL A 82 18.61 -15.77 4.38
CA VAL A 82 17.60 -16.68 3.81
C VAL A 82 16.84 -17.48 4.89
N VAL A 83 17.14 -17.28 6.18
CA VAL A 83 16.51 -18.02 7.28
C VAL A 83 15.38 -17.18 7.88
N PRO A 84 14.10 -17.53 7.64
CA PRO A 84 12.96 -16.81 8.20
C PRO A 84 13.01 -16.82 9.73
N LEU A 85 12.46 -15.80 10.38
CA LEU A 85 12.31 -15.65 11.84
C LEU A 85 13.59 -15.38 12.63
N ARG A 86 14.79 -15.61 12.08
CA ARG A 86 16.03 -15.41 12.85
C ARG A 86 16.28 -13.95 13.17
N ASP A 87 16.01 -13.07 12.21
CA ASP A 87 16.21 -11.63 12.38
C ASP A 87 15.20 -11.03 13.36
N LEU A 88 13.93 -11.44 13.27
CA LEU A 88 12.89 -11.03 14.22
C LEU A 88 13.21 -11.50 15.65
N PHE A 89 13.71 -12.73 15.80
CA PHE A 89 14.17 -13.25 17.09
C PHE A 89 15.40 -12.51 17.60
N THR A 90 16.42 -12.24 16.78
CA THR A 90 17.59 -11.45 17.22
C THR A 90 17.21 -10.03 17.61
N ILE A 91 16.25 -9.40 16.93
CA ILE A 91 15.80 -8.05 17.29
C ILE A 91 14.96 -8.08 18.57
N PHE A 92 14.14 -9.10 18.78
CA PHE A 92 13.47 -9.32 20.06
C PHE A 92 14.43 -9.64 21.21
N SER A 93 15.54 -10.35 20.91
CA SER A 93 16.53 -10.79 21.90
C SER A 93 17.51 -9.68 22.28
N ASP A 94 17.99 -8.91 21.28
CA ASP A 94 19.09 -7.96 21.42
C ASP A 94 18.63 -6.49 21.32
N GLY A 95 17.54 -6.20 20.60
CA GLY A 95 17.09 -4.84 20.24
C GLY A 95 16.00 -4.23 21.13
N GLY A 96 15.49 -4.99 22.11
CA GLY A 96 14.42 -4.56 23.01
C GLY A 96 13.01 -4.52 22.36
N PRO A 97 11.93 -4.67 23.15
CA PRO A 97 10.56 -4.87 22.64
C PRO A 97 10.03 -3.75 21.74
N LEU A 98 10.49 -2.52 21.98
CA LEU A 98 10.03 -1.33 21.26
C LEU A 98 10.55 -1.33 19.82
N THR A 99 11.82 -1.70 19.61
CA THR A 99 12.44 -1.79 18.28
C THR A 99 11.74 -2.83 17.42
N ALA A 100 11.48 -4.02 17.99
CA ALA A 100 10.77 -5.08 17.29
C ALA A 100 9.34 -4.66 16.90
N THR A 101 8.63 -4.00 17.82
CA THR A 101 7.27 -3.50 17.55
C THR A 101 7.26 -2.50 16.40
N VAL A 102 8.20 -1.55 16.40
CA VAL A 102 8.31 -0.53 15.34
C VAL A 102 8.60 -1.16 13.97
N GLN A 103 9.45 -2.18 13.89
CA GLN A 103 9.73 -2.88 12.65
C GLN A 103 8.52 -3.66 12.12
N VAL A 104 7.88 -4.43 12.99
CA VAL A 104 6.67 -5.20 12.61
C VAL A 104 5.58 -4.26 12.11
N VAL A 105 5.28 -3.20 12.88
CA VAL A 105 4.27 -2.21 12.48
C VAL A 105 4.70 -1.48 11.20
N GLY A 106 5.97 -1.11 11.07
CA GLY A 106 6.50 -0.46 9.88
C GLY A 106 6.27 -1.28 8.61
N ASN A 107 6.59 -2.57 8.65
CA ASN A 107 6.36 -3.48 7.53
C ASN A 107 4.87 -3.67 7.23
N LEU A 108 4.04 -3.91 8.26
CA LEU A 108 2.58 -4.01 8.07
C LEU A 108 2.00 -2.77 7.36
N LEU A 109 2.58 -1.59 7.57
CA LEU A 109 2.08 -0.34 6.98
C LEU A 109 2.49 -0.11 5.52
N VAL A 110 3.56 -0.76 5.01
CA VAL A 110 4.13 -0.48 3.68
C VAL A 110 3.08 -0.58 2.56
N PHE A 111 2.33 -1.68 2.53
CA PHE A 111 1.26 -1.90 1.55
C PHE A 111 -0.14 -1.85 2.16
N ALA A 112 -0.30 -1.36 3.39
CA ALA A 112 -1.62 -1.21 4.01
C ALA A 112 -2.54 -0.29 3.18
N ALA A 113 -2.05 0.87 2.72
CA ALA A 113 -2.84 1.76 1.89
C ALA A 113 -3.21 1.13 0.54
N LEU A 114 -2.27 0.44 -0.11
CA LEU A 114 -2.52 -0.33 -1.32
C LEU A 114 -3.63 -1.37 -1.08
N GLY A 115 -3.54 -2.13 0.01
CA GLY A 115 -4.54 -3.14 0.37
C GLY A 115 -5.91 -2.56 0.72
N PHE A 116 -5.96 -1.39 1.35
CA PHE A 116 -7.21 -0.70 1.68
C PHE A 116 -7.92 -0.20 0.43
N PHE A 117 -7.20 0.51 -0.44
CA PHE A 117 -7.78 1.27 -1.55
C PHE A 117 -7.85 0.51 -2.88
N ALA A 118 -6.98 -0.47 -3.13
CA ALA A 118 -6.98 -1.21 -4.40
C ALA A 118 -8.30 -1.95 -4.67
N PRO A 119 -8.93 -2.65 -3.70
CA PRO A 119 -10.26 -3.25 -3.87
C PRO A 119 -11.37 -2.25 -4.18
N LEU A 120 -11.26 -1.03 -3.66
CA LEU A 120 -12.22 0.05 -3.88
C LEU A 120 -12.10 0.65 -5.29
N ARG A 121 -10.90 0.58 -5.86
CA ARG A 121 -10.56 1.16 -7.16
C ARG A 121 -10.70 0.17 -8.31
N PHE A 122 -10.35 -1.08 -8.08
CA PHE A 122 -10.29 -2.14 -9.08
C PHE A 122 -11.16 -3.31 -8.64
N PRO A 123 -12.34 -3.52 -9.25
CA PRO A 123 -13.21 -4.66 -8.94
C PRO A 123 -12.51 -6.01 -9.09
N ALA A 124 -11.56 -6.11 -10.03
CA ALA A 124 -10.70 -7.30 -10.19
C ALA A 124 -9.90 -7.65 -8.93
N LEU A 125 -9.59 -6.67 -8.08
CA LEU A 125 -8.85 -6.85 -6.82
C LEU A 125 -9.77 -6.90 -5.59
N ALA A 126 -11.10 -6.94 -5.76
CA ALA A 126 -12.09 -7.05 -4.68
C ALA A 126 -12.11 -8.45 -4.01
N SER A 127 -10.94 -8.92 -3.59
CA SER A 127 -10.71 -10.24 -3.01
C SER A 127 -9.45 -10.17 -2.16
N VAL A 128 -9.54 -10.57 -0.88
CA VAL A 128 -8.40 -10.56 0.05
C VAL A 128 -7.24 -11.41 -0.47
N PRO A 129 -7.43 -12.65 -0.99
CA PRO A 129 -6.36 -13.39 -1.63
C PRO A 129 -5.67 -12.66 -2.79
N ARG A 130 -6.43 -11.91 -3.61
CA ARG A 130 -5.84 -11.13 -4.72
C ARG A 130 -5.03 -9.94 -4.22
N VAL A 131 -5.48 -9.29 -3.14
CA VAL A 131 -4.70 -8.24 -2.47
C VAL A 131 -3.42 -8.81 -1.85
N LEU A 132 -3.50 -9.95 -1.17
CA LEU A 132 -2.33 -10.63 -0.61
C LEU A 132 -1.30 -10.96 -1.71
N ALA A 133 -1.76 -11.52 -2.83
CA ALA A 133 -0.91 -11.83 -3.98
C ALA A 133 -0.27 -10.57 -4.59
N LEU A 134 -1.04 -9.48 -4.73
CA LEU A 134 -0.53 -8.20 -5.21
C LEU A 134 0.55 -7.65 -4.27
N ALA A 135 0.29 -7.61 -2.98
CA ALA A 135 1.21 -7.08 -1.98
C ALA A 135 2.47 -7.93 -1.83
N ALA A 136 2.35 -9.25 -1.92
CA ALA A 136 3.49 -10.17 -1.97
C ALA A 136 4.33 -9.92 -3.23
N GLY A 137 3.70 -9.81 -4.40
CA GLY A 137 4.39 -9.47 -5.65
C GLY A 137 5.11 -8.13 -5.59
N CYS A 138 4.45 -7.08 -5.06
CA CYS A 138 5.08 -5.77 -4.84
C CYS A 138 6.24 -5.85 -3.85
N SER A 139 6.13 -6.64 -2.78
CA SER A 139 7.22 -6.83 -1.81
C SER A 139 8.43 -7.50 -2.46
N VAL A 140 8.21 -8.56 -3.25
CA VAL A 140 9.30 -9.24 -3.98
C VAL A 140 9.98 -8.28 -4.97
N LEU A 141 9.22 -7.40 -5.63
CA LEU A 141 9.81 -6.38 -6.53
C LEU A 141 10.66 -5.36 -5.75
N VAL A 142 10.17 -4.88 -4.61
CA VAL A 142 10.90 -4.00 -3.68
C VAL A 142 12.19 -4.66 -3.22
N GLU A 143 12.10 -5.91 -2.79
CA GLU A 143 13.23 -6.71 -2.33
C GLU A 143 14.26 -6.92 -3.44
N THR A 144 13.79 -7.28 -4.64
CA THR A 144 14.64 -7.40 -5.83
C THR A 144 15.35 -6.08 -6.14
N ALA A 145 14.65 -4.95 -6.03
CA ALA A 145 15.24 -3.63 -6.23
C ALA A 145 16.30 -3.32 -5.16
N GLN A 146 16.03 -3.62 -3.88
CA GLN A 146 17.01 -3.45 -2.79
C GLN A 146 18.26 -4.29 -3.00
N TYR A 147 18.09 -5.53 -3.45
CA TYR A 147 19.19 -6.43 -3.76
C TYR A 147 20.04 -5.92 -4.92
N VAL A 148 19.40 -5.56 -6.06
CA VAL A 148 20.10 -5.04 -7.25
C VAL A 148 20.82 -3.73 -6.96
N LEU A 149 20.18 -2.84 -6.19
CA LEU A 149 20.73 -1.54 -5.80
C LEU A 149 21.73 -1.63 -4.63
N ARG A 150 21.96 -2.83 -4.07
CA ARG A 150 22.88 -3.09 -2.95
C ARG A 150 22.67 -2.13 -1.78
N LEU A 151 21.41 -1.89 -1.40
CA LEU A 151 21.05 -0.94 -0.35
C LEU A 151 21.41 -1.40 1.09
N ASP A 152 22.14 -2.50 1.21
CA ASP A 152 22.56 -3.15 2.46
C ASP A 152 21.42 -3.32 3.47
N ARG A 153 20.28 -3.77 2.94
CA ARG A 153 19.16 -4.22 3.77
C ARG A 153 19.08 -5.73 3.68
N VAL A 154 18.95 -6.35 4.84
CA VAL A 154 18.83 -7.80 4.97
C VAL A 154 17.49 -8.21 4.36
N SER A 155 17.56 -8.95 3.25
CA SER A 155 16.42 -9.55 2.56
C SER A 155 15.81 -10.60 3.49
N SER A 156 14.62 -10.36 4.03
CA SER A 156 13.91 -11.37 4.83
C SER A 156 12.53 -11.66 4.24
N VAL A 157 12.24 -12.94 4.07
CA VAL A 157 10.89 -13.46 3.77
C VAL A 157 9.86 -12.92 4.76
N ASP A 158 10.27 -12.60 5.98
CA ASP A 158 9.41 -12.01 7.01
C ASP A 158 8.85 -10.65 6.57
N ASP A 159 9.63 -9.83 5.86
CA ASP A 159 9.16 -8.52 5.37
C ASP A 159 8.08 -8.69 4.31
N VAL A 160 8.25 -9.63 3.37
CA VAL A 160 7.23 -9.96 2.35
C VAL A 160 5.94 -10.43 3.01
N LEU A 161 6.05 -11.29 4.02
CA LEU A 161 4.90 -11.81 4.77
C LEU A 161 4.19 -10.72 5.56
N LEU A 162 4.94 -9.87 6.28
CA LEU A 162 4.38 -8.76 7.05
C LEU A 162 3.72 -7.73 6.12
N ASN A 163 4.40 -7.31 5.06
CA ASN A 163 3.86 -6.40 4.06
C ASN A 163 2.56 -6.93 3.43
N ALA A 164 2.52 -8.21 3.08
CA ALA A 164 1.32 -8.87 2.55
C ALA A 164 0.21 -8.95 3.61
N ALA A 165 0.53 -9.37 4.84
CA ALA A 165 -0.43 -9.45 5.94
C ALA A 165 -1.06 -8.09 6.24
N GLY A 166 -0.26 -7.02 6.27
CA GLY A 166 -0.71 -5.65 6.44
C GLY A 166 -1.68 -5.20 5.35
N ALA A 167 -1.38 -5.49 4.09
CA ALA A 167 -2.29 -5.25 2.97
C ALA A 167 -3.60 -6.05 3.09
N GLY A 168 -3.51 -7.32 3.51
CA GLY A 168 -4.68 -8.18 3.73
C GLY A 168 -5.59 -7.68 4.86
N LEU A 169 -5.02 -7.28 6.00
CA LEU A 169 -5.74 -6.67 7.11
C LEU A 169 -6.43 -5.37 6.69
N ALA A 170 -5.74 -4.54 5.92
CA ALA A 170 -6.30 -3.30 5.39
C ALA A 170 -7.44 -3.55 4.37
N ALA A 171 -7.32 -4.58 3.54
CA ALA A 171 -8.40 -5.01 2.63
C ALA A 171 -9.62 -5.55 3.37
N LEU A 172 -9.41 -6.26 4.48
CA LEU A 172 -10.48 -6.69 5.38
C LEU A 172 -11.17 -5.49 6.05
N ALA A 173 -10.40 -4.51 6.49
CA ALA A 173 -10.95 -3.26 7.03
C ALA A 173 -11.80 -2.53 5.98
N SER A 174 -11.37 -2.56 4.71
CA SER A 174 -12.11 -1.93 3.61
C SER A 174 -13.28 -2.76 3.04
N ARG A 175 -13.47 -4.00 3.51
CA ARG A 175 -14.36 -5.02 2.94
C ARG A 175 -15.80 -4.60 2.71
N ARG A 176 -16.39 -3.86 3.64
CA ARG A 176 -17.77 -3.39 3.52
C ARG A 176 -17.97 -2.49 2.30
N TRP A 177 -17.01 -1.63 2.00
CA TRP A 177 -17.18 -0.60 0.96
C TRP A 177 -17.00 -1.11 -0.48
N TRP A 178 -16.36 -2.26 -0.68
CA TRP A 178 -16.25 -2.88 -2.01
C TRP A 178 -17.19 -4.06 -2.22
N ARG A 179 -17.82 -4.60 -1.17
CA ARG A 179 -18.85 -5.63 -1.30
C ARG A 179 -20.23 -5.10 -1.63
N ASP A 180 -20.54 -3.90 -1.16
CA ASP A 180 -21.83 -3.26 -1.39
C ASP A 180 -21.90 -2.53 -2.74
N THR A 181 -20.94 -2.75 -3.65
CA THR A 181 -21.07 -2.25 -5.03
C THR A 181 -22.00 -3.22 -5.76
N PRO A 182 -23.24 -2.84 -6.10
CA PRO A 182 -24.15 -3.74 -6.80
C PRO A 182 -23.56 -3.96 -8.20
N ASP A 183 -23.15 -5.19 -8.49
CA ASP A 183 -23.26 -5.69 -9.84
C ASP A 183 -24.76 -5.71 -10.17
N THR A 184 -25.26 -4.62 -10.75
CA THR A 184 -26.55 -4.62 -11.43
C THR A 184 -26.31 -4.76 -12.93
N PRO A 185 -26.09 -5.96 -13.49
CA PRO A 185 -26.83 -6.33 -14.67
C PRO A 185 -28.29 -6.42 -14.21
N THR A 186 -29.10 -5.50 -14.71
CA THR A 186 -30.54 -5.61 -14.67
C THR A 186 -30.89 -6.99 -15.21
N ASP A 187 -31.29 -7.90 -14.33
CA ASP A 187 -32.13 -9.04 -14.71
C ASP A 187 -33.44 -8.41 -15.20
N ARG A 188 -33.44 -7.97 -16.46
CA ARG A 188 -34.67 -7.79 -17.23
C ARG A 188 -35.28 -9.17 -17.32
N ARG A 189 -36.01 -9.55 -16.29
CA ARG A 189 -37.10 -10.51 -16.47
C ARG A 189 -37.95 -9.98 -17.61
N PRO A 190 -38.18 -10.74 -18.68
CA PRO A 190 -39.15 -10.37 -19.69
C PRO A 190 -40.47 -10.18 -18.98
N GLN A 191 -41.01 -8.96 -19.02
CA GLN A 191 -42.34 -8.69 -18.52
C GLN A 191 -43.33 -9.49 -19.36
N PRO A 192 -44.21 -10.32 -18.77
CA PRO A 192 -45.20 -11.05 -19.54
C PRO A 192 -46.07 -10.04 -20.30
N ALA A 193 -46.19 -10.21 -21.61
CA ALA A 193 -47.08 -9.41 -22.42
C ALA A 193 -48.52 -9.53 -21.88
N PRO A 194 -49.30 -8.44 -21.82
CA PRO A 194 -50.70 -8.52 -21.43
C PRO A 194 -51.44 -9.41 -22.44
N ALA A 195 -52.17 -10.40 -21.92
CA ALA A 195 -53.04 -11.25 -22.71
C ALA A 195 -54.02 -10.37 -23.50
N ALA A 196 -53.93 -10.41 -24.82
CA ALA A 196 -54.97 -9.89 -25.69
C ALA A 196 -56.19 -10.80 -25.52
N GLY A 197 -57.21 -10.30 -24.83
CA GLY A 197 -58.52 -10.92 -24.81
C GLY A 197 -59.19 -10.80 -26.18
N CYS A 198 -59.77 -11.93 -26.62
CA CYS A 198 -60.92 -12.06 -27.52
C CYS A 198 -61.61 -13.38 -27.14
#